data_AF-A0AAU7QUL7-F1
#
_entry.id   AF-A0AAU7QUL7-F1
#
_cell.length_a   1.000
_cell.length_b   1.000
_cell.length_c   1.000
_cell.angle_alpha   90.00
_cell.angle_beta   90.00
_cell.angle_gamma   90.00
#
_symmetry.space_group_name_H-M   'P 1'
#
loop_
_entity.id
_entity.type
_entity.pdbx_description
1 polymer ?
#
loop_
_entity_poly.entity_id
_entity_poly.type
_entity_poly.pdbx_seq_one_letter_code
_entity_poly.pdbx_strand_id
1 'polypeptide(L)'
;MELTLERPEAGVPLDLDNDLQPGESGYFSGEWLEYPYDGGRRFESAYAGTLARRWNGWAVWSCTREVAEAIVTDQEMSRRHNRALLAANGLAGEKLERYLDQDVVPMRWDGDVIVVDRRALDEGELRIEPDEHGRYVVMGGNWMWEEVPVDAADTVHGVAERP
;
A
#
# COMPACT_ATOMS: atom_id res chain seq x y z
N MET A 1 -3.72 -24.86 21.46
CA MET A 1 -2.99 -24.75 20.18
C MET A 1 -2.96 -23.28 19.85
N GLU A 2 -1.83 -22.63 20.12
CA GLU A 2 -1.61 -21.24 19.70
C GLU A 2 -1.37 -21.27 18.19
N LEU A 3 -2.30 -20.72 17.42
CA LEU A 3 -2.09 -20.43 16.00
C LEU A 3 -1.21 -19.19 15.93
N THR A 4 0.10 -19.38 15.89
CA THR A 4 1.01 -18.38 15.36
C THR A 4 0.66 -18.20 13.89
N LEU A 5 -0.18 -17.20 13.59
CA LEU A 5 -0.28 -16.62 12.26
C LEU A 5 1.08 -15.98 11.99
N GLU A 6 2.03 -16.78 11.52
CA GLU A 6 3.27 -16.27 10.97
C GLU A 6 2.87 -15.40 9.79
N ARG A 7 3.15 -14.09 9.92
CA ARG A 7 3.05 -13.15 8.80
C ARG A 7 3.84 -13.79 7.65
N PRO A 8 3.29 -13.94 6.44
CA PRO A 8 4.09 -14.37 5.32
C PRO A 8 5.33 -13.48 5.28
N GLU A 9 6.51 -14.10 5.27
CA GLU A 9 7.74 -13.38 5.01
C GLU A 9 7.51 -12.59 3.72
N ALA A 10 7.79 -11.29 3.76
CA ALA A 10 7.69 -10.46 2.57
C ALA A 10 8.39 -11.21 1.43
N GLY A 11 7.67 -11.42 0.32
CA GLY A 11 8.19 -12.16 -0.81
C GLY A 11 9.57 -11.62 -1.19
N VAL A 12 10.44 -12.49 -1.72
CA VAL A 12 11.74 -12.07 -2.24
C VAL A 12 11.49 -10.81 -3.09
N PRO A 13 12.14 -9.67 -2.78
CA PRO A 13 12.02 -8.47 -3.57
C PRO A 13 12.25 -8.88 -5.02
N LEU A 14 11.29 -8.53 -5.85
CA LEU A 14 11.40 -8.71 -7.28
C LEU A 14 12.79 -8.19 -7.67
N ASP A 15 13.58 -8.99 -8.40
CA ASP A 15 14.80 -8.53 -9.08
C ASP A 15 14.36 -7.68 -10.28
N LEU A 16 13.52 -6.69 -9.98
CA LEU A 16 13.26 -5.59 -10.87
C LEU A 16 14.53 -4.78 -10.79
N ASP A 17 15.26 -4.77 -11.90
CA ASP A 17 16.13 -3.64 -12.20
C ASP A 17 15.34 -2.39 -11.82
N ASN A 18 15.77 -1.72 -10.75
CA ASN A 18 15.15 -0.50 -10.24
C ASN A 18 15.53 0.60 -11.23
N ASP A 19 14.97 0.51 -12.43
CA ASP A 19 15.35 1.32 -13.58
C ASP A 19 14.97 2.78 -13.35
N LEU A 20 13.85 3.00 -12.66
CA LEU A 20 13.37 4.34 -12.38
C LEU A 20 14.29 5.07 -11.40
N GLN A 21 14.77 6.21 -11.87
CA GLN A 21 15.49 7.21 -11.11
C GLN A 21 14.48 8.17 -10.44
N PRO A 22 14.85 8.79 -9.30
CA PRO A 22 14.06 9.86 -8.72
C PRO A 22 13.75 10.95 -9.74
N GLY A 23 12.47 11.30 -9.87
CA GLY A 23 11.92 12.22 -10.86
C GLY A 23 11.24 11.53 -12.05
N GLU A 24 11.45 10.22 -12.25
CA GLU A 24 10.83 9.48 -13.34
C GLU A 24 9.45 8.95 -12.95
N SER A 25 8.56 8.89 -13.96
CA SER A 25 7.21 8.38 -13.81
C SER A 25 7.14 6.89 -14.14
N GLY A 26 6.31 6.18 -13.38
CA GLY A 26 6.12 4.74 -13.53
C GLY A 26 4.92 4.24 -12.74
N TYR A 27 4.89 2.92 -12.54
CA TYR A 27 3.84 2.25 -11.79
C TYR A 27 4.42 1.62 -10.53
N PHE A 28 3.62 1.63 -9.48
CA PHE A 28 3.97 1.04 -8.20
C PHE A 28 2.80 0.27 -7.61
N SER A 29 3.10 -0.70 -6.76
CA SER A 29 2.09 -1.42 -5.99
C SER A 29 2.54 -1.63 -4.56
N GLY A 30 1.56 -1.97 -3.74
CA GLY A 30 1.73 -2.32 -2.36
C GLY A 30 1.86 -3.82 -2.17
N GLU A 31 2.77 -4.27 -1.31
CA GLU A 31 2.96 -5.70 -1.03
C GLU A 31 1.67 -6.44 -0.61
N TRP A 32 0.70 -5.74 -0.01
CA TRP A 32 -0.56 -6.33 0.45
C TRP A 32 -1.54 -6.65 -0.68
N LEU A 33 -1.26 -6.19 -1.90
CA LEU A 33 -2.02 -6.49 -3.11
C LEU A 33 -1.40 -7.62 -3.90
N GLU A 34 -0.24 -8.11 -3.47
CA GLU A 34 0.47 -9.20 -4.13
C GLU A 34 -0.23 -10.54 -3.88
N TYR A 35 -0.30 -11.35 -4.93
CA TYR A 35 -0.67 -12.75 -4.83
C TYR A 35 0.12 -13.63 -5.82
N PRO A 36 0.29 -14.93 -5.53
CA PRO A 36 0.96 -15.86 -6.43
C PRO A 36 0.18 -16.07 -7.73
N TYR A 37 0.85 -16.00 -8.88
CA TYR A 37 0.25 -16.21 -10.21
C TYR A 37 1.26 -16.82 -11.19
N ASP A 38 0.90 -17.92 -11.86
CA ASP A 38 1.72 -18.59 -12.90
C ASP A 38 3.20 -18.83 -12.51
N GLY A 39 3.46 -19.15 -11.24
CA GLY A 39 4.83 -19.37 -10.74
C GLY A 39 5.62 -18.09 -10.49
N GLY A 40 4.98 -16.93 -10.63
CA GLY A 40 5.50 -15.61 -10.27
C GLY A 40 4.54 -14.85 -9.35
N ARG A 41 4.64 -13.52 -9.40
CA ARG A 41 3.89 -12.57 -8.58
C ARG A 41 2.97 -11.75 -9.47
N ARG A 42 1.77 -11.44 -8.99
CA ARG A 42 0.82 -10.54 -9.63
C ARG A 42 0.18 -9.67 -8.58
N PHE A 43 -0.30 -8.50 -8.98
CA PHE A 43 -0.89 -7.51 -8.07
C PHE A 43 -2.34 -7.22 -8.45
N GLU A 44 -3.20 -7.07 -7.45
CA GLU A 44 -4.60 -6.68 -7.70
C GLU A 44 -4.68 -5.30 -8.37
N SER A 45 -3.85 -4.35 -7.91
CA SER A 45 -3.80 -2.98 -8.43
C SER A 45 -2.36 -2.47 -8.57
N ALA A 46 -2.13 -1.65 -9.59
CA ALA A 46 -0.96 -0.78 -9.72
C ALA A 46 -1.38 0.68 -9.87
N TYR A 47 -0.51 1.58 -9.42
CA TYR A 47 -0.77 2.99 -9.28
C TYR A 47 0.26 3.79 -10.07
N ALA A 48 -0.18 4.76 -10.86
CA ALA A 48 0.71 5.67 -11.56
C ALA A 48 1.28 6.73 -10.60
N GLY A 49 2.58 6.99 -10.69
CA GLY A 49 3.22 8.04 -9.90
C GLY A 49 4.56 8.46 -10.46
N THR A 50 5.16 9.44 -9.80
CA THR A 50 6.56 9.85 -10.00
C THR A 50 7.37 9.40 -8.80
N LEU A 51 8.48 8.70 -9.04
CA LEU A 51 9.38 8.27 -7.98
C LEU A 51 10.02 9.52 -7.35
N ALA A 52 9.65 9.87 -6.13
CA ALA A 52 10.17 11.06 -5.47
C ALA A 52 11.59 10.81 -4.94
N ARG A 53 11.81 9.65 -4.30
CA ARG A 53 13.10 9.21 -3.76
C ARG A 53 13.02 7.74 -3.32
N ARG A 54 14.14 7.21 -2.85
CA ARG A 54 14.19 5.96 -2.07
C ARG A 54 14.56 6.26 -0.62
N TRP A 55 13.96 5.56 0.33
CA TRP A 55 14.20 5.71 1.76
C TRP A 55 14.32 4.34 2.41
N ASN A 56 15.50 4.03 3.00
CA ASN A 56 15.80 2.71 3.56
C ASN A 56 15.50 1.54 2.59
N GLY A 57 15.75 1.74 1.29
CA GLY A 57 15.47 0.76 0.23
C GLY A 57 14.06 0.86 -0.38
N TRP A 58 13.11 1.51 0.30
CA TRP A 58 11.71 1.61 -0.16
C TRP A 58 11.48 2.80 -1.07
N ALA A 59 10.66 2.61 -2.10
CA ALA A 59 10.25 3.67 -3.01
C ALA A 59 9.26 4.62 -2.31
N VAL A 60 9.44 5.92 -2.55
CA VAL A 60 8.52 6.97 -2.13
C VAL A 60 7.96 7.60 -3.38
N TRP A 61 6.64 7.59 -3.53
CA TRP A 61 5.97 8.01 -4.76
C TRP A 61 5.16 9.28 -4.55
N SER A 62 5.16 10.15 -5.55
CA SER A 62 4.22 11.26 -5.67
C SER A 62 3.14 10.88 -6.68
N CYS A 63 1.87 11.01 -6.30
CA CYS A 63 0.73 10.62 -7.13
C CYS A 63 -0.37 11.69 -7.11
N THR A 64 -1.31 11.62 -8.06
CA THR A 64 -2.43 12.57 -8.12
C THR A 64 -3.48 12.25 -7.05
N ARG A 65 -4.44 13.16 -6.85
CA ARG A 65 -5.58 12.94 -5.94
C ARG A 65 -6.35 11.68 -6.31
N GLU A 66 -6.61 11.46 -7.60
CA GLU A 66 -7.38 10.30 -8.08
C GLU A 66 -6.67 8.98 -7.81
N VAL A 67 -5.34 8.94 -7.98
CA VAL A 67 -4.54 7.76 -7.63
C VAL A 67 -4.55 7.53 -6.12
N ALA A 68 -4.42 8.60 -5.32
CA ALA A 68 -4.52 8.50 -3.87
C ALA A 68 -5.91 8.00 -3.41
N GLU A 69 -6.99 8.38 -4.10
CA GLU A 69 -8.33 7.84 -3.82
C GLU A 69 -8.42 6.34 -4.06
N ALA A 70 -7.82 5.85 -5.14
CA ALA A 70 -7.77 4.43 -5.44
C ALA A 70 -7.02 3.68 -4.33
N ILE A 71 -5.87 4.18 -3.90
CA ILE A 71 -5.08 3.60 -2.79
C ILE A 71 -5.91 3.52 -1.50
N VAL A 72 -6.57 4.61 -1.09
CA VAL A 72 -7.39 4.62 0.13
C VAL A 72 -8.57 3.65 0.01
N THR A 73 -9.15 3.53 -1.19
CA THR A 73 -10.25 2.60 -1.47
C THR A 73 -9.79 1.14 -1.37
N ASP A 74 -8.67 0.79 -1.99
CA ASP A 74 -8.13 -0.56 -2.00
C ASP A 74 -7.66 -0.97 -0.60
N GLN A 75 -7.11 -0.04 0.18
CA GLN A 75 -6.79 -0.27 1.59
C GLN A 75 -8.07 -0.63 2.39
N GLU A 76 -9.15 0.13 2.20
CA GLU A 76 -10.40 -0.10 2.93
C GLU A 76 -11.04 -1.45 2.53
N MET A 77 -10.91 -1.83 1.25
CA MET A 77 -11.35 -3.14 0.76
C MET A 77 -10.52 -4.28 1.36
N SER A 78 -9.18 -4.14 1.38
CA SER A 78 -8.29 -5.10 2.05
C SER A 78 -8.63 -5.23 3.54
N ARG A 79 -8.90 -4.11 4.21
CA ARG A 79 -9.29 -4.10 5.63
C ARG A 79 -10.62 -4.82 5.86
N ARG A 80 -11.61 -4.66 4.97
CA ARG A 80 -12.88 -5.41 5.03
C ARG A 80 -12.68 -6.90 4.80
N HIS A 81 -11.85 -7.26 3.83
CA HIS A 81 -11.51 -8.64 3.54
C HIS A 81 -10.83 -9.31 4.74
N ASN A 82 -9.79 -8.68 5.29
CA ASN A 82 -9.07 -9.18 6.46
C ASN A 82 -9.95 -9.29 7.70
N ARG A 83 -10.86 -8.32 7.93
CA ARG A 83 -11.87 -8.44 8.99
C ARG A 83 -12.71 -9.71 8.85
N ALA A 84 -13.17 -10.02 7.63
CA ALA A 84 -13.97 -11.22 7.37
C ALA A 84 -13.15 -12.50 7.59
N LEU A 85 -11.89 -12.54 7.14
CA LEU A 85 -11.00 -13.68 7.37
C LEU A 85 -10.72 -13.91 8.85
N LEU A 86 -10.39 -12.85 9.61
CA LEU A 86 -10.12 -12.96 11.05
C LEU A 86 -11.35 -13.44 11.82
N ALA A 87 -12.53 -12.92 11.47
CA ALA A 87 -13.79 -13.38 12.04
C ALA A 87 -14.08 -14.86 11.73
N ALA A 88 -13.85 -15.30 10.49
CA ALA A 88 -13.98 -16.70 10.09
C ALA A 88 -13.01 -17.62 10.83
N ASN A 89 -11.83 -17.11 11.20
CA ASN A 89 -10.84 -17.80 12.04
C ASN A 89 -11.14 -17.70 13.55
N GLY A 90 -12.30 -17.17 13.94
CA GLY A 90 -12.78 -17.16 15.32
C GLY A 90 -12.32 -15.98 16.18
N LEU A 91 -11.69 -14.96 15.60
CA LEU A 91 -11.43 -13.71 16.31
C LEU A 91 -12.72 -12.87 16.37
N ALA A 92 -12.91 -12.15 17.48
CA ALA A 92 -14.05 -11.26 17.65
C ALA A 92 -13.74 -10.12 18.63
N GLY A 93 -14.60 -9.11 18.64
CA GLY A 93 -14.54 -7.97 19.57
C GLY A 93 -13.22 -7.21 19.49
N GLU A 94 -12.77 -6.68 20.63
CA GLU A 94 -11.55 -5.87 20.72
C GLU A 94 -10.30 -6.59 20.23
N LYS A 95 -10.24 -7.93 20.36
CA LYS A 95 -9.11 -8.71 19.86
C LYS A 95 -9.03 -8.63 18.35
N LEU A 96 -10.15 -8.81 17.65
CA LEU A 96 -10.19 -8.69 16.19
C LEU A 96 -9.77 -7.30 15.75
N GLU A 97 -10.34 -6.25 16.35
CA GLU A 97 -10.02 -4.88 15.96
C GLU A 97 -8.55 -4.54 16.22
N ARG A 98 -7.97 -4.99 17.34
CA ARG A 98 -6.53 -4.82 17.59
C ARG A 98 -5.66 -5.51 16.55
N TYR A 99 -5.97 -6.76 16.21
CA TYR A 99 -5.22 -7.47 15.16
C TYR A 99 -5.35 -6.75 13.82
N LEU A 100 -6.55 -6.31 13.47
CA LEU A 100 -6.80 -5.61 12.21
C LEU A 100 -6.11 -4.25 12.15
N ASP A 101 -6.07 -3.50 13.26
CA ASP A 101 -5.37 -2.21 13.34
C ASP A 101 -3.85 -2.34 13.30
N GLN A 102 -3.31 -3.46 13.77
CA GLN A 102 -1.88 -3.77 13.69
C GLN A 102 -1.46 -4.27 12.31
N ASP A 103 -2.31 -5.08 11.68
CA ASP A 103 -2.02 -5.69 10.39
C ASP A 103 -2.33 -4.73 9.24
N VAL A 104 -3.52 -4.10 9.26
CA VAL A 104 -4.02 -3.20 8.22
C VAL A 104 -4.47 -1.86 8.82
N VAL A 105 -3.52 -0.99 9.17
CA VAL A 105 -3.77 0.31 9.81
C VAL A 105 -4.85 1.13 9.09
N PRO A 106 -5.86 1.71 9.77
CA PRO A 106 -6.90 2.50 9.11
C PRO A 106 -6.35 3.67 8.30
N MET A 107 -6.85 3.85 7.07
CA MET A 107 -6.53 4.97 6.20
C MET A 107 -7.82 5.64 5.73
N ARG A 108 -7.90 6.97 5.85
CA ARG A 108 -9.12 7.73 5.49
C ARG A 108 -8.82 9.14 5.04
N TRP A 109 -9.79 9.75 4.37
CA TRP A 109 -9.79 11.18 4.07
C TRP A 109 -10.28 12.01 5.25
N ASP A 110 -9.64 13.15 5.46
CA ASP A 110 -10.02 14.25 6.35
C ASP A 110 -9.91 15.55 5.53
N GLY A 111 -10.98 15.85 4.77
CA GLY A 111 -10.94 16.89 3.73
C GLY A 111 -10.02 16.49 2.57
N ASP A 112 -8.96 17.26 2.36
CA ASP A 112 -7.90 17.02 1.40
C ASP A 112 -6.69 16.27 1.99
N VAL A 113 -6.72 15.92 3.28
CA VAL A 113 -5.63 15.22 3.96
C VAL A 113 -5.93 13.73 4.07
N ILE A 114 -4.95 12.88 3.79
CA ILE A 114 -5.03 11.45 4.11
C ILE A 114 -4.52 11.27 5.54
N VAL A 115 -5.35 10.65 6.39
CA VAL A 115 -4.99 10.30 7.77
C VAL A 115 -4.77 8.79 7.83
N VAL A 116 -3.58 8.40 8.28
CA VAL A 116 -3.24 7.02 8.59
C VAL A 116 -3.14 6.88 10.11
N ASP A 117 -4.05 6.10 10.68
CA ASP A 117 -4.12 5.87 12.12
C ASP A 117 -3.18 4.72 12.52
N ARG A 118 -2.02 5.09 13.07
CA ARG A 118 -0.95 4.14 13.43
C ARG A 118 -0.85 3.92 14.94
N ARG A 119 -1.88 4.33 15.70
CA ARG A 119 -1.87 4.24 17.17
C ARG A 119 -1.79 2.81 17.69
N ALA A 120 -2.28 1.84 16.92
CA ALA A 120 -2.14 0.42 17.25
C ALA A 120 -0.71 -0.12 17.12
N LEU A 121 0.18 0.63 16.46
CA LEU A 121 1.61 0.37 16.34
C LEU A 121 2.43 1.19 17.38
N ASP A 122 1.77 1.79 18.37
CA ASP A 122 2.37 2.74 19.33
C ASP A 122 2.99 3.98 18.65
N GLU A 123 2.51 4.32 17.46
CA GLU A 123 2.92 5.50 16.70
C GLU A 123 1.81 6.56 16.60
N GLY A 124 2.20 7.80 16.33
CA GLY A 124 1.24 8.88 16.08
C GLY A 124 0.52 8.74 14.73
N GLU A 125 -0.61 9.44 14.60
CA GLU A 125 -1.29 9.61 13.31
C GLU A 125 -0.32 10.23 12.29
N LEU A 126 -0.27 9.65 11.10
CA LEU A 126 0.43 10.23 9.96
C LEU A 126 -0.59 10.99 9.11
N ARG A 127 -0.28 12.25 8.81
CA ARG A 127 -1.08 13.11 7.93
C ARG A 127 -0.32 13.36 6.64
N ILE A 128 -0.94 13.05 5.51
CA ILE A 128 -0.39 13.27 4.17
C ILE A 128 -1.22 14.37 3.52
N GLU A 129 -0.63 15.56 3.45
CA GLU A 129 -1.20 16.73 2.81
C GLU A 129 -0.80 16.76 1.33
N PRO A 130 -1.62 17.35 0.44
CA PRO A 130 -1.21 17.60 -0.93
C PRO A 130 -0.07 18.63 -0.94
N ASP A 131 0.86 18.48 -1.89
CA ASP A 131 1.87 19.49 -2.17
C ASP A 131 1.28 20.70 -2.93
N GLU A 132 2.14 21.66 -3.28
CA GLU A 132 1.76 22.87 -4.01
C GLU A 132 1.15 22.59 -5.40
N HIS A 133 1.32 21.38 -5.93
CA HIS A 133 0.76 20.91 -7.20
C HIS A 133 -0.47 20.00 -7.00
N GLY A 134 -0.97 19.84 -5.77
CA GLY A 134 -2.10 18.96 -5.47
C GLY A 134 -1.76 17.47 -5.45
N ARG A 135 -0.47 17.11 -5.38
CA ARG A 135 -0.01 15.71 -5.40
C ARG A 135 0.26 15.19 -3.99
N TYR A 136 0.09 13.88 -3.82
CA TYR A 136 0.23 13.19 -2.55
C TYR A 136 1.51 12.36 -2.56
N VAL A 137 2.35 12.58 -1.55
CA VAL A 137 3.52 11.74 -1.32
C VAL A 137 3.09 10.52 -0.49
N VAL A 138 2.95 9.38 -1.16
CA VAL A 138 2.74 8.10 -0.50
C VAL A 138 4.10 7.49 -0.18
N MET A 139 4.39 7.42 1.12
CA MET A 139 5.65 6.93 1.64
C MET A 139 5.44 5.62 2.41
N GLY A 140 6.45 4.76 2.35
CA GLY A 140 6.56 3.62 3.25
C GLY A 140 6.64 4.07 4.70
N GLY A 141 5.99 3.32 5.57
CA GLY A 141 5.79 3.65 6.99
C GLY A 141 4.76 2.77 7.68
N ASN A 142 3.96 2.04 6.90
CA ASN A 142 3.22 0.84 7.32
C ASN A 142 3.29 -0.23 6.25
N TRP A 143 3.32 0.19 4.98
CA TRP A 143 3.38 -0.70 3.83
C TRP A 143 4.62 -0.47 2.99
N MET A 144 5.07 -1.54 2.38
CA MET A 144 6.18 -1.54 1.45
C MET A 144 5.64 -1.29 0.04
N TRP A 145 6.11 -0.20 -0.56
CA TRP A 145 5.81 0.17 -1.94
C TRP A 145 6.96 -0.23 -2.84
N GLU A 146 6.64 -0.91 -3.93
CA GLU A 146 7.60 -1.32 -4.94
C GLU A 146 7.18 -0.86 -6.33
N GLU A 147 8.17 -0.59 -7.16
CA GLU A 147 7.96 -0.42 -8.59
C GLU A 147 7.41 -1.72 -9.17
N VAL A 148 6.47 -1.66 -10.10
CA VAL A 148 5.92 -2.86 -10.76
C VAL A 148 5.71 -2.63 -12.25
N PRO A 149 5.91 -3.66 -13.10
CA PRO A 149 5.48 -3.62 -14.49
C PRO A 149 3.96 -3.44 -14.59
N VAL A 150 3.50 -2.64 -15.55
CA VAL A 150 2.07 -2.35 -15.72
C VAL A 150 1.23 -3.61 -16.04
N ASP A 151 1.84 -4.61 -16.67
CA ASP A 151 1.22 -5.89 -17.04
C ASP A 151 1.22 -6.93 -15.90
N ALA A 152 1.94 -6.64 -14.82
CA ALA A 152 1.93 -7.43 -13.58
C ALA A 152 0.73 -7.11 -12.68
N ALA A 153 -0.15 -6.18 -13.08
CA ALA A 153 -1.36 -5.83 -12.32
C ALA A 153 -2.65 -6.16 -13.06
N ASP A 154 -3.72 -6.46 -12.33
CA ASP A 154 -5.06 -6.65 -12.90
C ASP A 154 -5.75 -5.33 -13.19
N THR A 155 -5.58 -4.36 -12.30
CA THR A 155 -6.14 -3.01 -12.41
C THR A 155 -5.01 -1.97 -12.37
N VAL A 156 -5.12 -0.94 -13.22
CA VAL A 156 -4.15 0.16 -13.27
C VAL A 156 -4.87 1.48 -13.02
N HIS A 157 -4.40 2.24 -12.04
CA HIS A 157 -4.95 3.53 -11.64
C HIS A 157 -4.05 4.68 -12.09
N GLY A 158 -4.63 5.61 -12.85
CA GLY A 158 -3.90 6.74 -13.41
C GLY A 158 -3.07 6.37 -14.64
N VAL A 159 -2.29 7.34 -15.12
CA VAL A 159 -1.41 7.18 -16.28
C VAL A 159 -0.05 7.74 -15.89
N ALA A 160 0.99 6.92 -15.98
CA ALA A 160 2.36 7.40 -15.83
C ALA A 160 2.70 8.26 -17.05
N GLU A 161 3.02 9.54 -16.82
CA GLU A 161 3.46 10.42 -17.89
C GLU A 161 4.78 9.89 -18.47
N ARG A 162 4.87 9.80 -19.80
CA ARG A 162 6.17 9.51 -20.42
C ARG A 162 6.98 10.80 -20.47
N PRO A 163 8.31 10.74 -20.20
CA PRO A 163 9.19 11.88 -20.40
C PRO A 163 9.18 12.39 -21.84
#